data_AF-A0A6P0YLX7-F1
#
_entry.id   AF-A0A6P0YLX7-F1
#
_cell.length_a   1.000
_cell.length_b   1.000
_cell.length_c   1.000
_cell.angle_alpha   90.00
_cell.angle_beta   90.00
_cell.angle_gamma   90.00
#
_symmetry.space_group_name_H-M   'P 1'
#
loop_
_entity.id
_entity.type
_entity.pdbx_description
1 polymer ?
#
loop_
_entity_poly.entity_id
_entity_poly.type
_entity_poly.pdbx_seq_one_letter_code
_entity_poly.pdbx_strand_id
1 'polypeptide(L)'
;SVKQILTFKSSSNLEQAKNFLSFFIRPENIDKYLKLSGGRYFPVMPQLLSDEFWQDKTEPHISVAVKQYQEGATRPFNYVVNPAYSQVLSENVWGKAIERVIVDGLSTEDATDEAIAKIQDIFAQW
;
A
#
# COMPACT_ATOMS: atom_id res chain seq x y z
N SER A 1 2.23 -0.93 -2.60
CA SER A 1 2.32 -0.70 -1.14
C SER A 1 2.04 0.78 -0.89
N VAL A 2 1.11 1.12 0.01
CA VAL A 2 0.88 2.52 0.44
C VAL A 2 1.93 2.87 1.50
N LYS A 3 2.49 4.08 1.43
CA LYS A 3 3.43 4.58 2.43
C LYS A 3 2.70 5.51 3.39
N GLN A 4 2.86 5.25 4.68
CA GLN A 4 2.26 6.02 5.75
C GLN A 4 3.39 6.66 6.56
N ILE A 5 3.12 7.85 7.08
CA ILE A 5 3.99 8.53 8.03
C ILE A 5 3.22 8.65 9.32
N LEU A 6 3.83 8.21 10.41
CA LEU A 6 3.18 8.06 11.71
C LEU A 6 4.05 8.74 12.78
N THR A 7 3.42 9.18 13.86
CA THR A 7 4.11 9.58 15.08
C THR A 7 3.57 8.78 16.25
N PHE A 8 4.44 8.43 17.20
CA PHE A 8 4.04 7.69 18.39
C PHE A 8 3.26 8.58 19.34
N LYS A 9 2.12 8.06 19.84
CA LYS A 9 1.30 8.75 20.84
C LYS A 9 2.07 9.08 22.12
N SER A 10 3.03 8.24 22.50
CA SER A 10 3.87 8.39 23.69
C SER A 10 5.16 9.20 23.44
N SER A 11 5.31 9.83 22.28
CA SER A 11 6.49 10.65 21.98
C SER A 11 6.63 11.81 22.97
N SER A 12 7.83 11.99 23.53
CA SER A 12 8.17 13.15 24.36
C SER A 12 8.20 14.47 23.57
N ASN A 13 8.21 14.40 22.24
CA ASN A 13 8.22 15.55 21.32
C ASN A 13 7.01 15.52 20.38
N LEU A 14 5.83 15.13 20.89
CA LEU A 14 4.63 14.90 20.08
C LEU A 14 4.23 16.12 19.24
N GLU A 15 4.28 17.32 19.81
CA GLU A 15 3.89 18.54 19.11
C GLU A 15 4.88 18.91 17.99
N GLN A 16 6.19 18.76 18.22
CA GLN A 16 7.21 18.96 17.19
C GLN A 16 7.06 17.94 16.05
N ALA A 17 6.76 16.68 16.38
CA ALA A 17 6.49 15.65 15.37
C ALA A 17 5.28 16.02 14.52
N LYS A 18 4.15 16.43 15.14
CA LYS A 18 2.97 16.90 14.40
C LYS A 18 3.30 18.10 13.52
N ASN A 19 4.01 19.10 14.04
CA ASN A 19 4.41 20.29 13.30
C ASN A 19 5.27 19.93 12.07
N PHE A 20 6.21 19.00 12.24
CA PHE A 20 7.01 18.50 11.11
C PHE A 20 6.16 17.78 10.08
N LEU A 21 5.26 16.88 10.51
CA LEU A 21 4.36 16.17 9.58
C LEU A 21 3.47 17.15 8.82
N SER A 22 2.87 18.13 9.51
CA SER A 22 2.08 19.20 8.88
C SER A 22 2.91 20.02 7.90
N PHE A 23 4.19 20.32 8.22
CA PHE A 23 5.09 20.96 7.27
C PHE A 23 5.34 20.07 6.05
N PHE A 24 5.71 18.81 6.27
CA PHE A 24 6.15 17.88 5.23
C PHE A 24 5.04 17.54 4.23
N ILE A 25 3.80 17.35 4.70
CA ILE A 25 2.67 17.02 3.84
C ILE A 25 2.10 18.20 3.06
N ARG A 26 2.64 19.43 3.23
CA ARG A 26 2.22 20.54 2.37
C ARG A 26 2.49 20.21 0.90
N PRO A 27 1.58 20.57 -0.03
CA PRO A 27 1.70 20.20 -1.45
C PRO A 27 3.09 20.47 -2.03
N GLU A 28 3.65 21.66 -1.79
CA GLU A 28 4.95 22.07 -2.30
C GLU A 28 6.13 21.25 -1.74
N ASN A 29 6.02 20.77 -0.50
CA ASN A 29 7.08 20.02 0.17
C ASN A 29 7.04 18.55 -0.20
N ILE A 30 5.84 17.94 -0.14
CA ILE A 30 5.67 16.54 -0.48
C ILE A 30 5.93 16.31 -1.97
N ASP A 31 5.45 17.18 -2.86
CA ASP A 31 5.65 17.03 -4.29
C ASP A 31 7.14 17.15 -4.67
N LYS A 32 7.85 18.10 -4.06
CA LYS A 32 9.32 18.20 -4.20
C LYS A 32 10.01 16.91 -3.76
N TYR A 33 9.62 16.34 -2.62
CA TYR A 33 10.17 15.06 -2.15
C TYR A 33 9.88 13.92 -3.14
N LEU A 34 8.63 13.80 -3.62
CA LEU A 34 8.22 12.74 -4.54
C LEU A 34 8.99 12.82 -5.86
N LYS A 35 9.13 14.01 -6.44
CA LYS A 35 9.92 14.26 -7.65
C LYS A 35 11.40 13.93 -7.46
N LEU A 36 12.01 14.40 -6.38
CA LEU A 36 13.42 14.11 -6.06
C LEU A 36 13.67 12.64 -5.69
N SER A 37 12.62 11.91 -5.29
CA SER A 37 12.69 10.45 -5.13
C SER A 37 12.63 9.69 -6.46
N GLY A 38 12.52 10.39 -7.60
CA GLY A 38 12.37 9.83 -8.94
C GLY A 38 10.96 9.31 -9.21
N GLY A 39 9.94 9.87 -8.56
CA GLY A 39 8.55 9.43 -8.70
C GLY A 39 8.28 8.00 -8.23
N ARG A 40 9.17 7.42 -7.40
CA ARG A 40 9.03 6.07 -6.83
C ARG A 40 7.75 5.90 -5.99
N TYR A 41 7.20 7.00 -5.51
CA TYR A 41 5.93 7.05 -4.79
C TYR A 41 4.95 7.94 -5.54
N PHE A 42 3.75 7.44 -5.73
CA PHE A 42 2.68 8.18 -6.40
C PHE A 42 2.00 9.14 -5.41
N PRO A 43 1.70 10.40 -5.81
CA PRO A 43 1.06 11.35 -4.91
C PRO A 43 -0.37 10.92 -4.57
N VAL A 44 -0.78 11.16 -3.32
CA VAL A 44 -2.15 10.91 -2.84
C VAL A 44 -3.04 12.15 -2.90
N MET A 45 -2.49 13.29 -3.34
CA MET A 45 -3.19 14.56 -3.47
C MET A 45 -3.48 14.82 -4.96
N PRO A 46 -4.74 14.77 -5.42
CA PRO A 46 -5.07 14.92 -6.84
C PRO A 46 -4.54 16.20 -7.47
N GLN A 47 -4.49 17.30 -6.70
CA GLN A 47 -3.96 18.59 -7.16
C GLN A 47 -2.49 18.56 -7.57
N LEU A 48 -1.69 17.58 -7.11
CA LEU A 48 -0.29 17.46 -7.51
C LEU A 48 -0.16 16.91 -8.94
N LEU A 49 -1.17 16.18 -9.42
CA LEU A 49 -1.13 15.56 -10.74
C LEU A 49 -1.15 16.56 -11.90
N SER A 50 -1.40 17.85 -11.64
CA SER A 50 -1.28 18.90 -12.66
C SER A 50 0.16 19.37 -12.90
N ASP A 51 1.12 18.98 -12.06
CA ASP A 51 2.53 19.30 -12.27
C ASP A 51 3.08 18.54 -13.50
N GLU A 52 3.94 19.21 -14.27
CA GLU A 52 4.49 18.68 -15.53
C GLU A 52 5.18 17.33 -15.35
N PHE A 53 5.83 17.11 -14.19
CA PHE A 53 6.48 15.84 -13.88
C PHE A 53 5.50 14.66 -13.92
N TRP A 54 4.28 14.84 -13.41
CA TRP A 54 3.25 13.78 -13.39
C TRP A 54 2.45 13.70 -14.70
N GLN A 55 2.58 14.70 -15.59
CA GLN A 55 1.94 14.71 -16.92
C GLN A 55 2.89 14.27 -18.04
N ASP A 56 4.16 14.02 -17.72
CA ASP A 56 5.16 13.60 -18.70
C ASP A 56 4.84 12.20 -19.25
N LYS A 57 4.37 12.17 -20.51
CA LYS A 57 4.05 10.94 -21.25
C LYS A 57 5.28 10.29 -21.87
N THR A 58 6.42 10.99 -21.89
CA THR A 58 7.67 10.47 -22.46
C THR A 58 8.43 9.60 -21.46
N GLU A 59 8.18 9.77 -20.17
CA GLU A 59 8.70 8.91 -19.11
C GLU A 59 7.72 7.74 -18.83
N PRO A 60 8.01 6.51 -19.31
CA PRO A 60 7.10 5.38 -19.20
C PRO A 60 6.83 4.97 -17.75
N HIS A 61 7.80 5.13 -16.84
CA HIS A 61 7.61 4.72 -15.45
C HIS A 61 6.56 5.58 -14.72
N ILE A 62 6.53 6.88 -15.00
CA ILE A 62 5.58 7.80 -14.39
C ILE A 62 4.23 7.70 -15.09
N SER A 63 4.20 7.79 -16.41
CA SER A 63 2.95 7.78 -17.19
C SER A 63 2.11 6.52 -16.99
N VAL A 64 2.74 5.33 -16.89
CA VAL A 64 2.03 4.07 -16.60
C VAL A 64 1.43 4.08 -15.20
N ALA A 65 2.16 4.58 -14.19
CA ALA A 65 1.65 4.69 -12.83
C ALA A 65 0.47 5.67 -12.75
N VAL A 66 0.58 6.84 -13.39
CA VAL A 66 -0.50 7.84 -13.49
C VAL A 66 -1.75 7.21 -14.08
N LYS A 67 -1.61 6.54 -15.23
CA LYS A 67 -2.72 5.84 -15.89
C LYS A 67 -3.36 4.80 -14.97
N GLN A 68 -2.56 3.94 -14.35
CA GLN A 68 -3.05 2.90 -13.46
C GLN A 68 -3.85 3.47 -12.27
N TYR A 69 -3.38 4.56 -11.65
CA TYR A 69 -4.04 5.14 -10.49
C TYR A 69 -5.21 6.08 -10.83
N GLN A 70 -5.24 6.67 -12.04
CA GLN A 70 -6.35 7.53 -12.48
C GLN A 70 -7.48 6.76 -13.16
N GLU A 71 -7.16 5.76 -13.96
CA GLU A 71 -8.15 5.00 -14.75
C GLU A 71 -8.50 3.65 -14.11
N GLY A 72 -7.60 3.10 -13.29
CA GLY A 72 -7.79 1.80 -12.65
C GLY A 72 -8.69 1.88 -11.42
N ALA A 73 -9.41 0.79 -11.17
CA ALA A 73 -10.14 0.63 -9.92
C ALA A 73 -9.15 0.49 -8.75
N THR A 74 -9.27 1.35 -7.76
CA THR A 74 -8.55 1.22 -6.49
C THR A 74 -9.49 0.68 -5.42
N ARG A 75 -8.94 -0.10 -4.48
CA ARG A 75 -9.67 -0.58 -3.31
C ARG A 75 -8.81 -0.43 -2.06
N PRO A 76 -9.41 -0.23 -0.87
CA PRO A 76 -8.68 -0.34 0.38
C PRO A 76 -8.03 -1.71 0.53
N PHE A 77 -6.91 -1.77 1.25
CA PHE A 77 -6.38 -3.05 1.68
C PHE A 77 -7.32 -3.70 2.70
N ASN A 78 -7.41 -5.03 2.68
CA ASN A 78 -8.32 -5.77 3.57
C ASN A 78 -8.06 -5.50 5.07
N TYR A 79 -6.81 -5.23 5.48
CA TYR A 79 -6.48 -4.90 6.87
C TYR A 79 -7.03 -3.54 7.34
N VAL A 80 -7.41 -2.66 6.41
CA VAL A 80 -8.10 -1.40 6.72
C VAL A 80 -9.56 -1.67 7.08
N VAL A 81 -10.15 -2.72 6.50
CA VAL A 81 -11.54 -3.13 6.76
C VAL A 81 -11.63 -4.00 8.01
N ASN A 82 -10.70 -4.95 8.20
CA ASN A 82 -10.65 -5.79 9.38
C ASN A 82 -9.18 -6.05 9.81
N PRO A 83 -8.78 -5.69 11.05
CA PRO A 83 -7.40 -5.81 11.50
C PRO A 83 -6.89 -7.26 11.54
N ALA A 84 -7.75 -8.26 11.68
CA ALA A 84 -7.39 -9.68 11.65
C ALA A 84 -6.67 -10.07 10.35
N TYR A 85 -6.98 -9.39 9.26
CA TYR A 85 -6.32 -9.63 7.97
C TYR A 85 -4.82 -9.26 8.00
N SER A 86 -4.37 -8.45 8.95
CA SER A 86 -2.94 -8.19 9.14
C SER A 86 -2.16 -9.46 9.47
N GLN A 87 -2.78 -10.37 10.23
CA GLN A 87 -2.19 -11.68 10.53
C GLN A 87 -2.19 -12.58 9.28
N VAL A 88 -3.23 -12.55 8.46
CA VAL A 88 -3.26 -13.26 7.15
C VAL A 88 -2.07 -12.85 6.27
N LEU A 89 -1.76 -11.55 6.22
CA LEU A 89 -0.59 -11.03 5.50
C LEU A 89 0.74 -11.44 6.16
N SER A 90 0.83 -11.32 7.49
CA SER A 90 2.04 -11.68 8.26
C SER A 90 2.40 -13.16 8.13
N GLU A 91 1.40 -14.03 8.06
CA GLU A 91 1.59 -15.48 7.89
C GLU A 91 1.78 -15.89 6.42
N ASN A 92 1.71 -14.94 5.48
CA ASN A 92 1.83 -15.14 4.04
C ASN A 92 0.89 -16.23 3.49
N VAL A 93 -0.36 -16.26 3.97
CA VAL A 93 -1.31 -17.35 3.66
C VAL A 93 -1.48 -17.57 2.15
N TRP A 94 -1.69 -16.50 1.39
CA TRP A 94 -1.83 -16.60 -0.08
C TRP A 94 -0.53 -16.98 -0.78
N GLY A 95 0.63 -16.55 -0.27
CA GLY A 95 1.91 -16.97 -0.83
C GLY A 95 2.15 -18.47 -0.65
N LYS A 96 1.77 -19.01 0.51
CA LYS A 96 1.79 -20.46 0.77
C LYS A 96 0.80 -21.20 -0.14
N ALA A 97 -0.41 -20.69 -0.33
CA ALA A 97 -1.37 -21.30 -1.27
C ALA A 97 -0.81 -21.40 -2.69
N ILE A 98 -0.14 -20.34 -3.16
CA ILE A 98 0.53 -20.32 -4.48
C ILE A 98 1.68 -21.34 -4.52
N GLU A 99 2.47 -21.43 -3.45
CA GLU A 99 3.53 -22.45 -3.31
C GLU A 99 2.95 -23.87 -3.38
N ARG A 100 1.83 -24.15 -2.70
CA ARG A 100 1.15 -25.46 -2.75
C ARG A 100 0.78 -25.86 -4.18
N VAL A 101 0.31 -24.91 -4.99
CA VAL A 101 -0.03 -25.17 -6.39
C VAL A 101 1.23 -25.38 -7.23
N ILE A 102 2.20 -24.47 -7.16
CA ILE A 102 3.33 -24.43 -8.10
C ILE A 102 4.41 -25.45 -7.75
N VAL A 103 4.69 -25.64 -6.47
CA VAL A 103 5.78 -26.48 -5.96
C VAL A 103 5.27 -27.88 -5.61
N ASP A 104 4.16 -27.95 -4.85
CA ASP A 104 3.64 -29.24 -4.37
C ASP A 104 2.66 -29.91 -5.35
N GLY A 105 2.21 -29.19 -6.38
CA GLY A 105 1.32 -29.72 -7.41
C GLY A 105 -0.12 -29.95 -6.95
N LEU A 106 -0.57 -29.29 -5.87
CA LEU A 106 -1.97 -29.33 -5.46
C LEU A 106 -2.88 -28.69 -6.52
N SER A 107 -4.15 -29.12 -6.55
CA SER A 107 -5.17 -28.41 -7.32
C SER A 107 -5.35 -26.99 -6.79
N THR A 108 -5.79 -26.07 -7.66
CA THR A 108 -6.08 -24.70 -7.27
C THR A 108 -7.18 -24.62 -6.21
N GLU A 109 -8.15 -25.52 -6.30
CA GLU A 109 -9.27 -25.66 -5.38
C GLU A 109 -8.77 -26.08 -4.00
N ASP A 110 -8.02 -27.17 -3.89
CA ASP A 110 -7.54 -27.69 -2.61
C ASP A 110 -6.62 -26.69 -1.89
N ALA A 111 -5.68 -26.07 -2.62
CA ALA A 111 -4.78 -25.06 -2.06
C ALA A 111 -5.53 -23.80 -1.60
N THR A 112 -6.62 -23.44 -2.28
CA THR A 112 -7.47 -22.32 -1.89
C THR A 112 -8.32 -22.66 -0.67
N ASP A 113 -8.85 -23.89 -0.58
CA ASP A 113 -9.59 -24.35 0.58
C ASP A 113 -8.71 -24.37 1.84
N GLU A 114 -7.46 -24.85 1.74
CA GLU A 114 -6.46 -24.76 2.82
C GLU A 114 -6.24 -23.31 3.27
N ALA A 115 -6.10 -22.39 2.31
CA ALA A 115 -5.91 -20.97 2.59
C ALA A 115 -7.13 -20.33 3.27
N ILE A 116 -8.34 -20.64 2.79
CA ILE A 116 -9.60 -20.12 3.36
C ILE A 116 -9.79 -20.65 4.78
N ALA A 117 -9.59 -21.95 5.01
CA ALA A 117 -9.67 -22.54 6.35
C ALA A 117 -8.71 -21.82 7.32
N LYS A 118 -7.47 -21.58 6.89
CA LYS A 118 -6.50 -20.84 7.68
C LYS A 118 -6.92 -19.39 7.94
N ILE A 119 -7.53 -18.71 6.97
CA ILE A 119 -8.08 -17.36 7.16
C ILE A 119 -9.24 -17.38 8.17
N GLN A 120 -10.13 -18.36 8.11
CA GLN A 120 -11.22 -18.53 9.07
C GLN A 120 -10.69 -18.76 10.49
N ASP A 121 -9.68 -19.61 10.65
CA ASP A 121 -9.03 -19.85 11.95
C ASP A 121 -8.39 -18.59 12.52
N ILE A 122 -7.73 -17.77 11.68
CA ILE A 122 -7.20 -16.48 12.10
C ILE A 122 -8.36 -15.60 12.58
N PHE A 123 -9.42 -15.46 11.79
CA PHE A 123 -10.54 -14.59 12.13
C PHE A 123 -11.28 -15.04 13.40
N ALA A 124 -11.30 -16.34 13.72
CA ALA A 124 -11.90 -16.86 14.95
C ALA A 124 -11.13 -16.48 16.23
N GLN A 125 -9.89 -15.99 16.12
CA GLN A 125 -9.02 -15.62 17.25
C GLN A 125 -9.00 -14.10 17.54
N TRP A 126 -9.69 -13.29 16.73
CA TRP A 126 -9.69 -11.82 16.80
C TRP A 126 -10.97 -11.24 17.41
#